data_AF-A0A254TJB6-F1
#
_entry.id   AF-A0A254TJB6-F1
#
_cell.length_a   1.000
_cell.length_b   1.000
_cell.length_c   1.000
_cell.angle_alpha   90.00
_cell.angle_beta   90.00
_cell.angle_gamma   90.00
#
_symmetry.space_group_name_H-M   'P 1'
#
loop_
_entity.id
_entity.type
_entity.pdbx_description
1 polymer ?
#
loop_
_entity_poly.entity_id
_entity_poly.type
_entity_poly.pdbx_seq_one_letter_code
_entity_poly.pdbx_strand_id
1 'polypeptide(L)'
;GGLPMIEETHAELTNRGPRRISPFFVPASIINMISGHLSIKYGFQGPNIALVTACTTGLHCIGAAARMIEYGDADVMVAGGAESTVSPLGVGGFAAARALSARNEDPATASRPWDKDRDGFVLGEGAGVMVLEEYEHAKARGAKIYAEVLGFGMSADAYHMTAPREDGDGARRCMVAALKNARINPDQVDYVNAHGTSTPLGDIAETVAIKRALGDHASKVVVNSTKSMTGHLLGGAGGLESVFTVLAMYNQVSPPTINIFNQDPACDLDYCANTARQMPINIAVKNSFGFGGTNGTLVFGRV
;
A
#
# COMPACT_ATOMS: atom_id res chain seq x y z
N GLY A 1 20.06 2.61 -3.64
CA GLY A 1 19.30 3.85 -3.39
C GLY A 1 18.71 3.78 -2.00
N GLY A 2 17.66 4.56 -1.74
CA GLY A 2 16.98 4.55 -0.45
C GLY A 2 17.85 5.07 0.70
N LEU A 3 17.40 4.82 1.95
CA LEU A 3 18.11 5.28 3.14
C LEU A 3 19.51 4.65 3.31
N PRO A 4 19.73 3.34 3.06
CA PRO A 4 21.07 2.75 3.22
C PRO A 4 22.14 3.49 2.42
N MET A 5 21.85 3.84 1.16
CA MET A 5 22.79 4.56 0.30
C MET A 5 23.06 5.99 0.80
N ILE A 6 22.05 6.68 1.31
CA ILE A 6 22.21 8.03 1.87
C ILE A 6 23.10 7.97 3.11
N GLU A 7 22.84 7.00 3.99
CA GLU A 7 23.59 6.77 5.23
C GLU A 7 25.05 6.41 4.95
N GLU A 8 25.30 5.43 4.06
CA GLU A 8 26.65 5.01 3.67
C GLU A 8 27.43 6.14 2.98
N THR A 9 26.78 6.90 2.10
CA THR A 9 27.43 8.03 1.42
C THR A 9 27.79 9.14 2.40
N HIS A 10 26.92 9.41 3.39
CA HIS A 10 27.22 10.37 4.45
C HIS A 10 28.39 9.90 5.33
N ALA A 11 28.46 8.62 5.67
CA ALA A 11 29.58 8.05 6.41
C ALA A 11 30.90 8.18 5.63
N GLU A 12 30.91 7.85 4.34
CA GLU A 12 32.08 8.04 3.46
C GLU A 12 32.51 9.51 3.37
N LEU A 13 31.55 10.43 3.22
CA LEU A 13 31.80 11.87 3.21
C LEU A 13 32.48 12.32 4.51
N THR A 14 31.94 11.94 5.66
CA THR A 14 32.44 12.37 6.98
C THR A 14 33.82 11.79 7.28
N ASN A 15 34.04 10.51 6.95
CA ASN A 15 35.28 9.82 7.29
C ASN A 15 36.43 10.09 6.31
N ARG A 16 36.12 10.38 5.05
CA ARG A 16 37.11 10.37 3.95
C ARG A 16 37.03 11.57 3.01
N GLY A 17 36.10 12.49 3.27
CA GLY A 17 35.95 13.75 2.54
C GLY A 17 35.15 13.66 1.23
N PRO A 18 34.87 14.81 0.61
CA PRO A 18 33.90 14.93 -0.49
C PRO A 18 34.28 14.19 -1.78
N ARG A 19 35.57 13.89 -1.99
CA ARG A 19 36.03 13.12 -3.16
C ARG A 19 35.56 11.66 -3.17
N ARG A 20 34.98 11.17 -2.06
CA ARG A 20 34.42 9.81 -1.97
C ARG A 20 32.95 9.72 -2.33
N ILE A 21 32.27 10.86 -2.50
CA ILE A 21 30.88 10.86 -2.98
C ILE A 21 30.87 10.33 -4.42
N SER A 22 30.11 9.25 -4.64
CA SER A 22 29.91 8.68 -5.97
C SER A 22 29.21 9.70 -6.89
N PRO A 23 29.62 9.82 -8.17
CA PRO A 23 28.87 10.63 -9.14
C PRO A 23 27.43 10.13 -9.34
N PHE A 24 27.14 8.88 -8.94
CA PHE A 24 25.80 8.31 -8.99
C PHE A 24 24.96 8.57 -7.73
N PHE A 25 25.48 9.27 -6.72
CA PHE A 25 24.72 9.53 -5.49
C PHE A 25 23.38 10.22 -5.76
N VAL A 26 23.40 11.32 -6.52
CA VAL A 26 22.18 12.08 -6.86
C VAL A 26 21.19 11.20 -7.62
N PRO A 27 21.52 10.60 -8.78
CA PRO A 27 20.56 9.77 -9.52
C PRO A 27 20.15 8.50 -8.76
N ALA A 28 20.93 8.01 -7.80
CA ALA A 28 20.53 6.83 -7.03
C ALA A 28 19.70 7.17 -5.77
N SER A 29 19.58 8.45 -5.40
CA SER A 29 18.88 8.91 -4.18
C SER A 29 17.59 9.69 -4.47
N ILE A 30 17.45 10.32 -5.64
CA ILE A 30 16.21 11.03 -6.00
C ILE A 30 15.10 10.04 -6.38
N ILE A 31 13.89 10.32 -5.90
CA ILE A 31 12.75 9.39 -5.94
C ILE A 31 12.28 9.02 -7.35
N ASN A 32 12.48 9.90 -8.34
CA ASN A 32 12.03 9.65 -9.72
C ASN A 32 12.89 8.65 -10.49
N MET A 33 14.07 8.30 -9.97
CA MET A 33 15.02 7.50 -10.73
C MET A 33 14.67 6.02 -10.80
N ILE A 34 13.76 5.53 -9.95
CA ILE A 34 13.20 4.18 -10.11
C ILE A 34 12.42 4.11 -11.43
N SER A 35 11.50 5.06 -11.67
CA SER A 35 10.77 5.18 -12.94
C SER A 35 11.69 5.50 -14.11
N GLY A 36 12.62 6.45 -13.94
CA GLY A 36 13.58 6.83 -14.96
C GLY A 36 14.49 5.69 -15.42
N HIS A 37 14.97 4.86 -14.48
CA HIS A 37 15.82 3.73 -14.80
C HIS A 37 15.08 2.64 -15.57
N LEU A 38 13.81 2.37 -15.24
CA LEU A 38 12.96 1.46 -16.00
C LEU A 38 12.67 2.01 -17.41
N SER A 39 12.35 3.30 -17.52
CA SER A 39 12.13 3.97 -18.80
C SER A 39 13.35 3.85 -19.72
N ILE A 40 14.55 4.15 -19.24
CA ILE A 40 15.80 4.01 -20.01
C ILE A 40 16.04 2.55 -20.40
N LYS A 41 15.88 1.63 -19.45
CA LYS A 41 16.16 0.20 -19.66
C LYS A 41 15.27 -0.43 -20.74
N TYR A 42 14.01 -0.04 -20.80
CA TYR A 42 13.02 -0.64 -21.70
C TYR A 42 12.62 0.25 -22.87
N GLY A 43 13.15 1.47 -22.95
CA GLY A 43 12.81 2.43 -24.00
C GLY A 43 11.39 2.98 -23.89
N PHE A 44 10.81 3.06 -22.69
CA PHE A 44 9.46 3.63 -22.50
C PHE A 44 9.50 5.14 -22.60
N GLN A 45 8.73 5.69 -23.55
CA GLN A 45 8.73 7.13 -23.90
C GLN A 45 7.43 7.85 -23.54
N GLY A 46 6.46 7.16 -22.93
CA GLY A 46 5.24 7.77 -22.37
C GLY A 46 5.51 8.54 -21.07
N PRO A 47 4.45 8.87 -20.30
CA PRO A 47 4.59 9.56 -19.02
C PRO A 47 5.56 8.86 -18.06
N ASN A 48 6.56 9.61 -17.57
CA ASN A 48 7.57 9.14 -16.62
C ASN A 48 7.54 10.01 -15.36
N ILE A 49 6.87 9.54 -14.32
CA ILE A 49 6.57 10.30 -13.10
C ILE A 49 6.86 9.41 -11.87
N ALA A 50 7.17 10.04 -10.75
CA ALA A 50 7.20 9.40 -9.44
C ALA A 50 6.44 10.28 -8.43
N LEU A 51 5.37 9.73 -7.87
CA LEU A 51 4.60 10.36 -6.80
C LEU A 51 5.22 10.01 -5.45
N VAL A 52 5.06 10.89 -4.46
CA VAL A 52 5.53 10.65 -3.09
C VAL A 52 4.43 11.05 -2.12
N THR A 53 3.85 10.06 -1.47
CA THR A 53 2.76 10.23 -0.49
C THR A 53 2.90 9.26 0.69
N ALA A 54 4.15 9.11 1.17
CA ALA A 54 4.52 8.19 2.25
C ALA A 54 4.04 6.76 1.95
N CYS A 55 3.39 6.09 2.91
CA CYS A 55 2.91 4.71 2.81
C CYS A 55 1.92 4.47 1.65
N THR A 56 1.33 5.53 1.13
CA THR A 56 0.31 5.50 0.07
C THR A 56 0.93 5.58 -1.34
N THR A 57 2.24 5.84 -1.44
CA THR A 57 2.96 6.12 -2.70
C THR A 57 2.65 5.11 -3.80
N GLY A 58 2.92 3.81 -3.58
CA GLY A 58 2.71 2.80 -4.61
C GLY A 58 1.26 2.66 -5.08
N LEU A 59 0.29 2.91 -4.19
CA LEU A 59 -1.14 2.89 -4.52
C LEU A 59 -1.50 4.12 -5.38
N HIS A 60 -1.06 5.31 -4.97
CA HIS A 60 -1.28 6.53 -5.75
C HIS A 60 -0.62 6.46 -7.13
N CYS A 61 0.55 5.85 -7.27
CA CYS A 61 1.18 5.62 -8.58
C CYS A 61 0.30 4.74 -9.48
N ILE A 62 -0.26 3.64 -8.97
CA ILE A 62 -1.18 2.77 -9.72
C ILE A 62 -2.45 3.54 -10.10
N GLY A 63 -3.07 4.26 -9.16
CA GLY A 63 -4.28 5.03 -9.42
C GLY A 63 -4.09 6.17 -10.42
N ALA A 64 -2.95 6.87 -10.35
CA ALA A 64 -2.60 7.92 -11.31
C ALA A 64 -2.32 7.35 -12.70
N ALA A 65 -1.63 6.20 -12.79
CA ALA A 65 -1.40 5.51 -14.05
C ALA A 65 -2.71 5.01 -14.69
N ALA A 66 -3.64 4.47 -13.90
CA ALA A 66 -4.98 4.11 -14.37
C ALA A 66 -5.72 5.31 -14.96
N ARG A 67 -5.64 6.48 -14.30
CA ARG A 67 -6.23 7.72 -14.82
C ARG A 67 -5.55 8.22 -16.10
N MET A 68 -4.24 8.11 -16.23
CA MET A 68 -3.55 8.47 -17.47
C MET A 68 -4.04 7.62 -18.64
N ILE A 69 -4.28 6.32 -18.41
CA ILE A 69 -4.88 5.44 -19.41
C ILE A 69 -6.33 5.84 -19.70
N GLU A 70 -7.15 6.04 -18.66
CA GLU A 70 -8.55 6.47 -18.78
C GLU A 70 -8.72 7.78 -19.58
N TYR A 71 -7.76 8.70 -19.45
CA TYR A 71 -7.76 10.00 -20.14
C TYR A 71 -7.10 9.96 -21.52
N GLY A 72 -6.52 8.83 -21.93
CA GLY A 72 -5.88 8.66 -23.23
C GLY A 72 -4.44 9.20 -23.33
N ASP A 73 -3.77 9.45 -22.19
CA ASP A 73 -2.37 9.91 -22.16
C ASP A 73 -1.38 8.76 -22.44
N ALA A 74 -1.79 7.51 -22.23
CA ALA A 74 -0.99 6.31 -22.48
C ALA A 74 -1.87 5.06 -22.68
N ASP A 75 -1.43 4.12 -23.51
CA ASP A 75 -2.12 2.82 -23.65
C ASP A 75 -1.61 1.79 -22.63
N VAL A 76 -0.35 1.90 -22.19
CA VAL A 76 0.31 0.97 -21.27
C VAL A 76 1.11 1.74 -20.23
N MET A 77 0.95 1.40 -18.96
CA MET A 77 1.72 1.97 -17.85
C MET A 77 2.28 0.88 -16.93
N VAL A 78 3.56 1.00 -16.59
CA VAL A 78 4.16 0.21 -15.50
C VAL A 78 4.11 1.06 -14.23
N ALA A 79 3.32 0.63 -13.25
CA ALA A 79 3.01 1.45 -12.07
C ALA A 79 3.05 0.64 -10.78
N GLY A 80 3.50 1.28 -9.70
CA GLY A 80 3.63 0.66 -8.40
C GLY A 80 4.51 1.47 -7.46
N GLY A 81 5.17 0.80 -6.52
CA GLY A 81 6.09 1.42 -5.59
C GLY A 81 7.23 0.47 -5.23
N ALA A 82 8.35 1.07 -4.84
CA ALA A 82 9.51 0.36 -4.31
C ALA A 82 10.10 1.18 -3.17
N GLU A 83 10.65 0.49 -2.18
CA GLU A 83 11.23 1.12 -1.01
C GLU A 83 12.41 0.29 -0.49
N SER A 84 13.46 0.97 -0.03
CA SER A 84 14.54 0.36 0.76
C SER A 84 14.94 1.31 1.87
N THR A 85 14.51 0.97 3.08
CA THR A 85 14.61 1.82 4.28
C THR A 85 15.09 1.07 5.50
N VAL A 86 15.42 -0.23 5.37
CA VAL A 86 15.97 -1.02 6.47
C VAL A 86 17.45 -0.66 6.63
N SER A 87 17.70 0.34 7.46
CA SER A 87 19.05 0.81 7.85
C SER A 87 19.03 1.30 9.30
N PRO A 88 20.18 1.49 9.97
CA PRO A 88 20.20 2.07 11.32
C PRO A 88 19.47 3.42 11.38
N LEU A 89 19.64 4.29 10.37
CA LEU A 89 18.90 5.56 10.30
C LEU A 89 17.38 5.34 10.14
N GLY A 90 16.96 4.42 9.25
CA GLY A 90 15.54 4.13 9.04
C GLY A 90 14.86 3.55 10.28
N VAL A 91 15.45 2.50 10.85
CA VAL A 91 14.95 1.86 12.08
C VAL A 91 14.96 2.86 13.25
N GLY A 92 16.07 3.59 13.43
CA GLY A 92 16.20 4.59 14.49
C GLY A 92 15.18 5.73 14.37
N GLY A 93 14.91 6.21 13.16
CA GLY A 93 13.93 7.27 12.90
C GLY A 93 12.51 6.84 13.26
N PHE A 94 12.07 5.68 12.81
CA PHE A 94 10.73 5.18 13.14
C PHE A 94 10.60 4.72 14.60
N ALA A 95 11.67 4.21 15.21
CA ALA A 95 11.73 3.91 16.64
C ALA A 95 11.60 5.18 17.49
N ALA A 96 12.29 6.26 17.12
CA ALA A 96 12.19 7.56 17.79
C ALA A 96 10.78 8.16 17.67
N ALA A 97 10.09 7.93 16.54
CA ALA A 97 8.69 8.28 16.36
C ALA A 97 7.70 7.36 17.10
N ARG A 98 8.19 6.32 17.79
CA ARG A 98 7.40 5.28 18.48
C ARG A 98 6.38 4.59 17.56
N ALA A 99 6.77 4.37 16.32
CA ALA A 99 5.90 3.74 15.31
C ALA A 99 6.19 2.25 15.13
N LEU A 100 7.38 1.78 15.52
CA LEU A 100 7.79 0.38 15.41
C LEU A 100 7.33 -0.46 16.59
N SER A 101 7.00 -1.73 16.33
CA SER A 101 6.91 -2.74 17.37
C SER A 101 8.24 -2.88 18.10
N ALA A 102 8.20 -3.04 19.43
CA ALA A 102 9.39 -3.24 20.26
C ALA A 102 9.64 -4.72 20.61
N ARG A 103 8.89 -5.63 19.99
CA ARG A 103 8.92 -7.08 20.25
C ARG A 103 10.11 -7.78 19.58
N ASN A 104 11.32 -7.40 20.00
CA ASN A 104 12.56 -7.93 19.44
C ASN A 104 12.82 -9.40 19.82
N GLU A 105 12.33 -9.84 20.98
CA GLU A 105 12.50 -11.22 21.47
C GLU A 105 11.58 -12.23 20.77
N ASP A 106 10.55 -11.76 20.06
CA ASP A 106 9.65 -12.60 19.27
C ASP A 106 9.25 -11.92 17.95
N PRO A 107 10.19 -11.83 16.98
CA PRO A 107 9.94 -11.16 15.70
C PRO A 107 8.84 -11.82 14.87
N ALA A 108 8.65 -13.14 15.01
CA ALA A 108 7.66 -13.91 14.24
C ALA A 108 6.23 -13.45 14.53
N THR A 109 5.99 -12.91 15.72
CA THR A 109 4.67 -12.42 16.14
C THR A 109 4.59 -10.90 16.25
N ALA A 110 5.64 -10.15 15.91
CA ALA A 110 5.69 -8.70 16.11
C ALA A 110 4.67 -7.94 15.26
N SER A 111 4.50 -8.32 13.99
CA SER A 111 3.45 -7.77 13.12
C SER A 111 2.14 -8.53 13.34
N ARG A 112 1.18 -7.88 14.00
CA ARG A 112 -0.10 -8.47 14.43
C ARG A 112 -1.28 -7.49 14.27
N PRO A 113 -1.62 -7.08 13.03
CA PRO A 113 -2.74 -6.17 12.80
C PRO A 113 -4.04 -6.65 13.47
N TRP A 114 -4.72 -5.72 14.13
CA TRP A 114 -5.97 -5.92 14.90
C TRP A 114 -5.92 -6.89 16.09
N ASP A 115 -4.76 -7.47 16.42
CA ASP A 115 -4.57 -8.15 17.70
C ASP A 115 -4.54 -7.12 18.84
N LYS A 116 -5.10 -7.47 19.99
CA LYS A 116 -5.16 -6.60 21.18
C LYS A 116 -3.79 -6.17 21.68
N ASP A 117 -2.76 -7.00 21.48
CA ASP A 117 -1.41 -6.76 21.99
C ASP A 117 -0.46 -6.16 20.93
N ARG A 118 -1.02 -5.59 19.85
CA ARG A 118 -0.26 -4.86 18.82
C ARG A 118 0.39 -3.60 19.39
N ASP A 119 1.64 -3.35 19.04
CA ASP A 119 2.45 -2.28 19.63
C ASP A 119 3.17 -1.40 18.60
N GLY A 120 2.92 -1.60 17.30
CA GLY A 120 3.55 -0.87 16.21
C GLY A 120 3.74 -1.73 14.98
N PHE A 121 4.23 -1.12 13.90
CA PHE A 121 4.51 -1.85 12.66
C PHE A 121 5.90 -2.49 12.69
N VAL A 122 6.12 -3.51 11.88
CA VAL A 122 7.45 -4.07 11.59
C VAL A 122 7.93 -3.52 10.26
N LEU A 123 9.10 -2.89 10.23
CA LEU A 123 9.64 -2.29 9.01
C LEU A 123 10.05 -3.37 8.01
N GLY A 124 9.61 -3.23 6.75
CA GLY A 124 10.00 -4.08 5.64
C GLY A 124 10.51 -3.26 4.46
N GLU A 125 11.03 -3.95 3.45
CA GLU A 125 11.47 -3.35 2.19
C GLU A 125 11.14 -4.24 1.00
N GLY A 126 11.17 -3.66 -0.20
CA GLY A 126 10.85 -4.37 -1.44
C GLY A 126 10.07 -3.51 -2.42
N ALA A 127 9.46 -4.17 -3.40
CA ALA A 127 8.71 -3.51 -4.46
C ALA A 127 7.49 -4.34 -4.89
N GLY A 128 6.48 -3.64 -5.39
CA GLY A 128 5.37 -4.25 -6.11
C GLY A 128 4.94 -3.35 -7.25
N VAL A 129 4.82 -3.94 -8.43
CA VAL A 129 4.51 -3.24 -9.67
C VAL A 129 3.49 -4.03 -10.48
N MET A 130 2.65 -3.31 -11.22
CA MET A 130 1.66 -3.83 -12.13
C MET A 130 1.89 -3.25 -13.52
N VAL A 131 1.50 -4.01 -14.55
CA VAL A 131 1.32 -3.48 -15.90
C VAL A 131 -0.17 -3.20 -16.05
N LEU A 132 -0.51 -1.92 -16.19
CA LEU A 132 -1.84 -1.45 -16.52
C LEU A 132 -1.91 -1.19 -18.02
N GLU A 133 -3.06 -1.45 -18.62
CA GLU A 133 -3.22 -1.37 -20.06
C GLU A 133 -4.66 -1.02 -20.42
N GLU A 134 -4.84 -0.23 -21.48
CA GLU A 134 -6.14 0.05 -22.09
C GLU A 134 -6.79 -1.28 -22.54
N TYR A 135 -8.08 -1.43 -22.30
CA TYR A 135 -8.77 -2.71 -22.40
C TYR A 135 -8.82 -3.26 -23.84
N GLU A 136 -9.12 -2.43 -24.83
CA GLU A 136 -9.15 -2.85 -26.23
C GLU A 136 -7.73 -3.17 -26.74
N HIS A 137 -6.72 -2.40 -26.33
CA HIS A 137 -5.31 -2.65 -26.63
C HIS A 137 -4.86 -4.00 -26.05
N ALA A 138 -5.18 -4.28 -24.78
CA ALA A 138 -4.90 -5.56 -24.13
C ALA A 138 -5.56 -6.74 -24.87
N LYS A 139 -6.84 -6.61 -25.23
CA LYS A 139 -7.57 -7.63 -25.98
C LYS A 139 -7.01 -7.86 -27.38
N ALA A 140 -6.70 -6.78 -28.11
CA ALA A 140 -6.21 -6.86 -29.48
C ALA A 140 -4.91 -7.68 -29.60
N ARG A 141 -4.05 -7.62 -28.58
CA ARG A 141 -2.81 -8.42 -28.51
C ARG A 141 -2.95 -9.75 -27.76
N GLY A 142 -4.15 -10.12 -27.31
CA GLY A 142 -4.41 -11.36 -26.56
C GLY A 142 -3.73 -11.41 -25.19
N ALA A 143 -3.62 -10.28 -24.50
CA ALA A 143 -3.01 -10.21 -23.18
C ALA A 143 -3.81 -11.02 -22.14
N LYS A 144 -3.11 -11.66 -21.20
CA LYS A 144 -3.77 -12.21 -20.01
C LYS A 144 -4.19 -11.06 -19.09
N ILE A 145 -5.49 -10.95 -18.83
CA ILE A 145 -6.06 -9.95 -17.93
C ILE A 145 -6.30 -10.60 -16.57
N TYR A 146 -5.77 -10.00 -15.50
CA TYR A 146 -5.90 -10.53 -14.14
C TYR A 146 -7.11 -9.95 -13.39
N ALA A 147 -7.34 -8.65 -13.58
CA ALA A 147 -8.43 -7.87 -13.02
C ALA A 147 -8.52 -6.54 -13.77
N GLU A 148 -9.63 -5.83 -13.62
CA GLU A 148 -9.84 -4.46 -14.06
C GLU A 148 -9.62 -3.50 -12.89
N VAL A 149 -8.98 -2.35 -13.13
CA VAL A 149 -8.95 -1.24 -12.16
C VAL A 149 -10.21 -0.41 -12.39
N LEU A 150 -11.24 -0.63 -11.56
CA LEU A 150 -12.53 0.04 -11.73
C LEU A 150 -12.55 1.46 -11.20
N GLY A 151 -11.80 1.76 -10.14
CA GLY A 151 -11.83 3.09 -9.56
C GLY A 151 -10.69 3.41 -8.61
N PHE A 152 -10.47 4.71 -8.43
CA PHE A 152 -9.41 5.28 -7.62
C PHE A 152 -9.90 6.50 -6.84
N GLY A 153 -9.76 6.43 -5.52
CA GLY A 153 -10.07 7.49 -4.58
C GLY A 153 -8.82 8.04 -3.88
N MET A 154 -8.86 9.34 -3.58
CA MET A 154 -7.85 10.04 -2.79
C MET A 154 -8.52 10.99 -1.81
N SER A 155 -7.91 11.17 -0.65
CA SER A 155 -8.32 12.22 0.29
C SER A 155 -7.12 12.62 1.16
N ALA A 156 -7.29 13.70 1.93
CA ALA A 156 -6.37 14.08 2.99
C ALA A 156 -7.08 14.19 4.34
N ASP A 157 -6.39 13.88 5.43
CA ASP A 157 -6.91 14.03 6.79
C ASP A 157 -6.86 15.48 7.29
N ALA A 158 -5.83 16.24 6.90
CA ALA A 158 -5.54 17.60 7.37
C ALA A 158 -5.61 17.70 8.91
N TYR A 159 -5.00 16.75 9.61
CA TYR A 159 -5.15 16.56 11.05
C TYR A 159 -3.82 16.55 11.81
N HIS A 160 -2.97 15.55 11.57
CA HIS A 160 -1.69 15.39 12.24
C HIS A 160 -0.63 14.87 11.25
N MET A 161 0.64 15.13 11.54
CA MET A 161 1.75 14.73 10.66
C MET A 161 1.91 13.21 10.55
N THR A 162 1.62 12.46 11.63
CA THR A 162 1.84 11.01 11.69
C THR A 162 0.65 10.21 12.22
N ALA A 163 -0.31 10.87 12.87
CA ALA A 163 -1.42 10.18 13.51
C ALA A 163 -2.66 10.27 12.60
N PRO A 164 -3.38 9.15 12.40
CA PRO A 164 -4.64 9.19 11.66
C PRO A 164 -5.71 9.89 12.49
N ARG A 165 -6.79 10.32 11.84
CA ARG A 165 -8.00 10.74 12.56
C ARG A 165 -8.67 9.53 13.22
N GLU A 166 -8.96 9.62 14.52
CA GLU A 166 -9.65 8.57 15.27
C GLU A 166 -11.04 8.24 14.69
N ASP A 167 -11.72 9.23 14.12
CA ASP A 167 -13.02 9.05 13.46
C ASP A 167 -12.94 8.36 12.09
N GLY A 168 -11.73 8.14 11.56
CA GLY A 168 -11.49 7.54 10.25
C GLY A 168 -12.07 8.33 9.06
N ASP A 169 -12.42 9.61 9.21
CA ASP A 169 -13.19 10.31 8.17
C ASP A 169 -12.44 10.49 6.86
N GLY A 170 -11.13 10.77 6.89
CA GLY A 170 -10.34 10.89 5.66
C GLY A 170 -10.26 9.58 4.89
N ALA A 171 -9.92 8.49 5.57
CA ALA A 171 -9.96 7.14 5.03
C ALA A 171 -11.35 6.79 4.46
N ARG A 172 -12.42 7.08 5.20
CA ARG A 172 -13.81 6.87 4.75
C ARG A 172 -14.12 7.65 3.47
N ARG A 173 -13.80 8.95 3.42
CA ARG A 173 -14.00 9.79 2.21
C ARG A 173 -13.23 9.24 1.02
N CYS A 174 -12.03 8.73 1.26
CA CYS A 174 -11.20 8.11 0.23
C CYS A 174 -11.86 6.86 -0.35
N MET A 175 -12.32 5.94 0.50
CA MET A 175 -13.03 4.73 0.09
C MET A 175 -14.31 5.06 -0.69
N VAL A 176 -15.14 5.98 -0.17
CA VAL A 176 -16.37 6.42 -0.83
C VAL A 176 -16.09 7.04 -2.20
N ALA A 177 -15.02 7.84 -2.33
CA ALA A 177 -14.63 8.41 -3.61
C ALA A 177 -14.19 7.34 -4.62
N ALA A 178 -13.45 6.32 -4.17
CA ALA A 178 -13.03 5.20 -5.02
C ALA A 178 -14.22 4.37 -5.52
N LEU A 179 -15.14 4.01 -4.61
CA LEU A 179 -16.39 3.30 -4.95
C LEU A 179 -17.26 4.11 -5.92
N LYS A 180 -17.39 5.42 -5.68
CA LYS A 180 -18.12 6.32 -6.58
C LYS A 180 -17.48 6.39 -7.97
N ASN A 181 -16.15 6.47 -8.06
CA ASN A 181 -15.45 6.46 -9.33
C ASN A 181 -15.66 5.13 -10.07
N ALA A 182 -15.63 4.02 -9.35
CA ALA A 182 -15.92 2.68 -9.86
C ALA A 182 -17.40 2.43 -10.20
N ARG A 183 -18.31 3.32 -9.78
CA ARG A 183 -19.77 3.13 -9.85
C ARG A 183 -20.23 1.83 -9.17
N ILE A 184 -19.57 1.48 -8.06
CA ILE A 184 -19.85 0.30 -7.26
C ILE A 184 -20.54 0.72 -5.97
N ASN A 185 -21.64 0.05 -5.63
CA ASN A 185 -22.32 0.24 -4.35
C ASN A 185 -21.55 -0.46 -3.22
N PRO A 186 -21.63 0.05 -1.98
CA PRO A 186 -20.87 -0.53 -0.88
C PRO A 186 -21.22 -2.00 -0.57
N ASP A 187 -22.46 -2.42 -0.85
CA ASP A 187 -22.96 -3.78 -0.66
C ASP A 187 -22.46 -4.80 -1.70
N GLN A 188 -21.74 -4.34 -2.72
CA GLN A 188 -21.12 -5.18 -3.74
C GLN A 188 -19.66 -5.52 -3.44
N VAL A 189 -19.05 -4.92 -2.40
CA VAL A 189 -17.67 -5.20 -2.03
C VAL A 189 -17.57 -6.57 -1.36
N ASP A 190 -16.69 -7.45 -1.84
CA ASP A 190 -16.52 -8.79 -1.27
C ASP A 190 -15.33 -8.86 -0.30
N TYR A 191 -14.26 -8.11 -0.62
CA TYR A 191 -12.96 -8.23 0.03
C TYR A 191 -12.25 -6.88 0.14
N VAL A 192 -11.64 -6.63 1.30
CA VAL A 192 -10.81 -5.44 1.56
C VAL A 192 -9.40 -5.89 1.97
N ASN A 193 -8.41 -5.59 1.14
CA ASN A 193 -7.01 -5.58 1.56
C ASN A 193 -6.72 -4.23 2.23
N ALA A 194 -6.65 -4.24 3.56
CA ALA A 194 -6.57 -3.06 4.37
C ALA A 194 -5.15 -2.47 4.40
N HIS A 195 -5.02 -1.28 4.97
CA HIS A 195 -3.72 -0.75 5.34
C HIS A 195 -3.11 -1.52 6.53
N GLY A 196 -3.89 -1.83 7.58
CA GLY A 196 -3.61 -2.74 8.69
C GLY A 196 -2.14 -2.78 9.11
N THR A 197 -1.69 -1.76 9.83
CA THR A 197 -0.26 -1.53 10.10
C THR A 197 0.22 -2.18 11.38
N SER A 198 -0.67 -2.79 12.17
CA SER A 198 -0.34 -3.26 13.53
C SER A 198 -0.07 -2.11 14.51
N THR A 199 -0.53 -0.90 14.18
CA THR A 199 -0.47 0.25 15.10
C THR A 199 -1.79 0.39 15.87
N PRO A 200 -1.76 0.75 17.17
CA PRO A 200 -2.97 0.87 17.97
C PRO A 200 -4.02 1.81 17.35
N LEU A 201 -3.60 3.03 16.99
CA LEU A 201 -4.48 4.06 16.43
C LEU A 201 -4.89 3.76 14.98
N GLY A 202 -3.96 3.29 14.14
CA GLY A 202 -4.21 3.06 12.72
C GLY A 202 -5.26 1.97 12.48
N ASP A 203 -5.11 0.84 13.16
CA ASP A 203 -5.99 -0.31 12.97
C ASP A 203 -7.44 -0.04 13.44
N ILE A 204 -7.60 0.76 14.51
CA ILE A 204 -8.92 1.23 15.00
C ILE A 204 -9.52 2.22 14.00
N ALA A 205 -8.76 3.25 13.62
CA ALA A 205 -9.24 4.28 12.69
C ALA A 205 -9.65 3.68 11.33
N GLU A 206 -8.91 2.69 10.83
CA GLU A 206 -9.28 1.98 9.60
C GLU A 206 -10.52 1.12 9.78
N THR A 207 -10.69 0.43 10.91
CA THR A 207 -11.93 -0.31 11.21
C THR A 207 -13.14 0.62 11.21
N VAL A 208 -13.02 1.78 11.85
CA VAL A 208 -14.07 2.82 11.85
C VAL A 208 -14.35 3.32 10.43
N ALA A 209 -13.29 3.57 9.64
CA ALA A 209 -13.43 4.04 8.27
C ALA A 209 -14.16 3.02 7.38
N ILE A 210 -13.81 1.73 7.46
CA ILE A 210 -14.45 0.65 6.70
C ILE A 210 -15.93 0.56 7.08
N LYS A 211 -16.26 0.54 8.38
CA LYS A 211 -17.66 0.55 8.85
C LYS A 211 -18.45 1.73 8.31
N ARG A 212 -17.88 2.94 8.37
CA ARG A 212 -18.56 4.15 7.89
C ARG A 212 -18.66 4.23 6.37
N ALA A 213 -17.76 3.58 5.63
CA ALA A 213 -17.78 3.55 4.17
C ALA A 213 -18.74 2.48 3.62
N LEU A 214 -18.83 1.32 4.30
CA LEU A 214 -19.63 0.18 3.85
C LEU A 214 -20.98 0.04 4.55
N GLY A 215 -21.22 0.78 5.64
CA GLY A 215 -22.44 0.70 6.42
C GLY A 215 -22.66 -0.71 6.99
N ASP A 216 -23.91 -1.18 6.96
CA ASP A 216 -24.29 -2.51 7.47
C ASP A 216 -23.53 -3.66 6.78
N HIS A 217 -23.09 -3.45 5.53
CA HIS A 217 -22.35 -4.44 4.76
C HIS A 217 -20.94 -4.70 5.31
N ALA A 218 -20.36 -3.79 6.10
CA ALA A 218 -19.04 -3.98 6.69
C ALA A 218 -18.90 -5.31 7.46
N SER A 219 -19.99 -5.75 8.11
CA SER A 219 -20.04 -7.01 8.86
C SER A 219 -20.00 -8.28 8.01
N LYS A 220 -20.17 -8.16 6.68
CA LYS A 220 -20.22 -9.26 5.72
C LYS A 220 -18.97 -9.35 4.85
N VAL A 221 -18.12 -8.33 4.89
CA VAL A 221 -16.90 -8.23 4.07
C VAL A 221 -15.73 -8.85 4.80
N VAL A 222 -14.92 -9.62 4.08
CA VAL A 222 -13.64 -10.11 4.59
C VAL A 222 -12.60 -9.03 4.42
N VAL A 223 -11.97 -8.66 5.53
CA VAL A 223 -10.85 -7.73 5.59
C VAL A 223 -9.58 -8.53 5.85
N ASN A 224 -8.43 -8.12 5.33
CA ASN A 224 -7.16 -8.66 5.82
C ASN A 224 -6.05 -7.61 5.81
N SER A 225 -4.92 -7.96 6.40
CA SER A 225 -3.66 -7.24 6.21
C SER A 225 -2.54 -8.21 5.91
N THR A 226 -1.99 -8.11 4.70
CA THR A 226 -0.81 -8.86 4.31
C THR A 226 0.46 -8.33 5.00
N LYS A 227 0.44 -7.16 5.64
CA LYS A 227 1.57 -6.65 6.45
C LYS A 227 1.85 -7.52 7.68
N SER A 228 0.88 -8.32 8.11
CA SER A 228 1.12 -9.38 9.10
C SER A 228 2.25 -10.35 8.68
N MET A 229 2.41 -10.56 7.36
CA MET A 229 3.43 -11.46 6.79
C MET A 229 4.60 -10.70 6.16
N THR A 230 4.36 -9.56 5.54
CA THR A 230 5.39 -8.82 4.78
C THR A 230 6.10 -7.72 5.58
N GLY A 231 5.58 -7.40 6.76
CA GLY A 231 5.89 -6.12 7.39
C GLY A 231 5.38 -4.94 6.54
N HIS A 232 5.82 -3.73 6.89
CA HIS A 232 5.43 -2.51 6.23
C HIS A 232 6.54 -1.96 5.33
N LEU A 233 6.34 -2.10 4.02
CA LEU A 233 7.27 -1.64 2.97
C LEU A 233 7.16 -0.14 2.65
N LEU A 234 6.56 0.67 3.54
CA LEU A 234 6.31 2.10 3.34
C LEU A 234 5.78 2.42 1.92
N GLY A 235 6.51 3.18 1.10
CA GLY A 235 6.08 3.54 -0.25
C GLY A 235 5.92 2.35 -1.21
N GLY A 236 6.60 1.24 -0.96
CA GLY A 236 6.49 -0.01 -1.73
C GLY A 236 5.27 -0.85 -1.37
N ALA A 237 4.70 -0.68 -0.16
CA ALA A 237 3.56 -1.45 0.33
C ALA A 237 2.33 -1.29 -0.56
N GLY A 238 2.07 -0.03 -0.96
CA GLY A 238 1.05 0.39 -1.90
C GLY A 238 0.89 -0.54 -3.11
N GLY A 239 2.01 -0.79 -3.80
CA GLY A 239 2.05 -1.60 -5.02
C GLY A 239 2.05 -3.11 -4.76
N LEU A 240 2.79 -3.58 -3.75
CA LEU A 240 2.84 -5.02 -3.42
C LEU A 240 1.46 -5.55 -3.00
N GLU A 241 0.75 -4.80 -2.17
CA GLU A 241 -0.57 -5.18 -1.68
C GLU A 241 -1.63 -5.13 -2.79
N SER A 242 -1.50 -4.24 -3.77
CA SER A 242 -2.35 -4.25 -4.97
C SER A 242 -2.15 -5.52 -5.79
N VAL A 243 -0.90 -5.98 -5.95
CA VAL A 243 -0.61 -7.28 -6.59
C VAL A 243 -1.27 -8.42 -5.82
N PHE A 244 -1.13 -8.46 -4.48
CA PHE A 244 -1.82 -9.49 -3.68
C PHE A 244 -3.34 -9.39 -3.75
N THR A 245 -3.90 -8.20 -3.83
CA THR A 245 -5.35 -8.00 -3.96
C THR A 245 -5.88 -8.58 -5.26
N VAL A 246 -5.19 -8.30 -6.37
CA VAL A 246 -5.54 -8.84 -7.69
C VAL A 246 -5.32 -10.35 -7.75
N LEU A 247 -4.26 -10.88 -7.13
CA LEU A 247 -4.03 -12.32 -7.08
C LEU A 247 -5.02 -13.05 -6.16
N ALA A 248 -5.45 -12.43 -5.06
CA ALA A 248 -6.50 -12.95 -4.19
C ALA A 248 -7.80 -13.08 -4.97
N MET A 249 -8.17 -12.04 -5.72
CA MET A 249 -9.30 -12.07 -6.65
C MET A 249 -9.10 -13.15 -7.72
N TYR A 250 -7.99 -13.16 -8.44
CA TYR A 250 -7.77 -14.13 -9.52
C TYR A 250 -7.86 -15.59 -9.04
N ASN A 251 -7.31 -15.89 -7.86
CA ASN A 251 -7.30 -17.24 -7.28
C ASN A 251 -8.53 -17.54 -6.40
N GLN A 252 -9.40 -16.55 -6.17
CA GLN A 252 -10.59 -16.65 -5.29
C GLN A 252 -10.24 -17.09 -3.86
N VAL A 253 -9.13 -16.56 -3.33
CA VAL A 253 -8.63 -16.85 -1.97
C VAL A 253 -8.20 -15.57 -1.29
N SER A 254 -8.77 -15.28 -0.13
CA SER A 254 -8.26 -14.23 0.75
C SER A 254 -7.04 -14.75 1.53
N PRO A 255 -5.87 -14.09 1.45
CA PRO A 255 -4.75 -14.38 2.33
C PRO A 255 -5.13 -14.18 3.81
N PRO A 256 -4.48 -14.90 4.74
CA PRO A 256 -4.75 -14.70 6.15
C PRO A 256 -4.18 -13.35 6.62
N THR A 257 -4.76 -12.83 7.71
CA THR A 257 -4.00 -11.97 8.63
C THR A 257 -3.41 -12.87 9.71
N ILE A 258 -2.11 -13.13 9.68
CA ILE A 258 -1.46 -13.96 10.71
C ILE A 258 -1.30 -13.18 12.02
N ASN A 259 -1.04 -13.91 13.11
CA ASN A 259 -0.76 -13.37 14.46
C ASN A 259 -1.95 -12.67 15.15
N ILE A 260 -3.19 -13.00 14.79
CA ILE A 260 -4.37 -12.60 15.56
C ILE A 260 -4.66 -13.70 16.59
N PHE A 261 -4.12 -13.55 17.80
CA PHE A 261 -4.35 -14.47 18.92
C PHE A 261 -5.56 -14.05 19.74
N ASN A 262 -5.68 -12.73 19.97
CA ASN A 262 -6.75 -12.09 20.71
C ASN A 262 -7.23 -10.88 19.92
N GLN A 263 -8.26 -11.07 19.09
CA GLN A 263 -8.83 -9.96 18.33
C GLN A 263 -9.28 -8.84 19.28
N ASP A 264 -8.88 -7.61 18.98
CA ASP A 264 -9.22 -6.43 19.78
C ASP A 264 -10.75 -6.18 19.71
N PRO A 265 -11.47 -6.03 20.83
CA PRO A 265 -12.90 -5.73 20.81
C PRO A 265 -13.28 -4.43 20.09
N ALA A 266 -12.36 -3.48 19.94
CA ALA A 266 -12.55 -2.27 19.13
C ALA A 266 -12.42 -2.52 17.61
N CYS A 267 -11.87 -3.67 17.25
CA CYS A 267 -11.65 -4.17 15.90
C CYS A 267 -12.49 -5.44 15.72
N ASP A 268 -13.74 -5.31 15.28
CA ASP A 268 -14.76 -6.37 15.28
C ASP A 268 -15.21 -6.79 13.87
N LEU A 269 -14.41 -6.48 12.84
CA LEU A 269 -14.64 -6.99 11.48
C LEU A 269 -14.09 -8.42 11.34
N ASP A 270 -14.38 -9.05 10.21
CA ASP A 270 -13.84 -10.35 9.85
C ASP A 270 -12.46 -10.19 9.18
N TYR A 271 -11.39 -10.28 9.96
CA TYR A 271 -10.01 -10.02 9.49
C TYR A 271 -9.31 -11.20 8.82
N CYS A 272 -10.03 -12.25 8.41
CA CYS A 272 -9.44 -13.47 7.83
C CYS A 272 -8.31 -14.04 8.73
N ALA A 273 -8.60 -14.18 10.03
CA ALA A 273 -7.57 -14.48 11.03
C ALA A 273 -6.89 -15.83 10.80
N ASN A 274 -5.56 -15.82 10.71
CA ASN A 274 -4.60 -16.93 10.76
C ASN A 274 -4.65 -17.96 9.62
N THR A 275 -5.80 -18.19 8.98
CA THR A 275 -5.97 -19.19 7.92
C THR A 275 -6.54 -18.55 6.66
N ALA A 276 -5.90 -18.81 5.52
CA ALA A 276 -6.39 -18.36 4.23
C ALA A 276 -7.81 -18.88 3.98
N ARG A 277 -8.64 -18.07 3.33
CA ARG A 277 -10.05 -18.41 3.10
C ARG A 277 -10.36 -18.47 1.60
N GLN A 278 -10.78 -19.64 1.14
CA GLN A 278 -11.40 -19.77 -0.18
C GLN A 278 -12.76 -19.05 -0.17
N MET A 279 -12.96 -18.09 -1.05
CA MET A 279 -14.22 -17.34 -1.15
C MET A 279 -14.36 -16.68 -2.52
N PRO A 280 -15.60 -16.46 -3.01
CA PRO A 280 -15.79 -15.65 -4.20
C PRO A 280 -15.32 -14.22 -3.94
N ILE A 281 -14.54 -13.68 -4.87
CA ILE A 281 -14.08 -12.27 -4.85
C ILE A 281 -14.30 -11.71 -6.25
N ASN A 282 -15.32 -10.88 -6.41
CA ASN A 282 -15.63 -10.20 -7.67
C ASN A 282 -15.23 -8.73 -7.60
N ILE A 283 -15.47 -8.09 -6.45
CA ILE A 283 -15.05 -6.71 -6.15
C ILE A 283 -14.10 -6.72 -4.96
N ALA A 284 -12.89 -6.21 -5.18
CA ALA A 284 -11.89 -6.04 -4.14
C ALA A 284 -11.52 -4.57 -3.95
N VAL A 285 -11.34 -4.17 -2.71
CA VAL A 285 -10.89 -2.83 -2.32
C VAL A 285 -9.50 -2.94 -1.72
N LYS A 286 -8.60 -2.03 -2.10
CA LYS A 286 -7.25 -1.94 -1.54
C LYS A 286 -7.06 -0.56 -0.90
N ASN A 287 -6.69 -0.53 0.38
CA ASN A 287 -6.49 0.72 1.13
C ASN A 287 -5.01 1.03 1.41
N SER A 288 -4.66 2.31 1.47
CA SER A 288 -3.41 2.80 2.05
C SER A 288 -3.60 4.18 2.66
N PHE A 289 -3.26 4.30 3.94
CA PHE A 289 -3.48 5.51 4.74
C PHE A 289 -2.17 5.92 5.40
N GLY A 290 -1.43 6.78 4.71
CA GLY A 290 -0.05 7.11 5.04
C GLY A 290 0.11 8.30 5.98
N PHE A 291 1.30 8.40 6.56
CA PHE A 291 1.75 9.60 7.25
C PHE A 291 1.61 10.85 6.38
N GLY A 292 1.38 11.99 7.02
CA GLY A 292 0.92 13.22 6.40
C GLY A 292 -0.59 13.25 6.16
N GLY A 293 -1.31 12.20 6.57
CA GLY A 293 -2.75 12.07 6.37
C GLY A 293 -3.10 11.85 4.91
N THR A 294 -2.27 11.12 4.16
CA THR A 294 -2.45 10.86 2.72
C THR A 294 -3.22 9.56 2.50
N ASN A 295 -4.46 9.66 2.02
CA ASN A 295 -5.31 8.48 1.86
C ASN A 295 -5.43 8.09 0.39
N GLY A 296 -5.37 6.78 0.12
CA GLY A 296 -5.57 6.20 -1.20
C GLY A 296 -6.39 4.91 -1.10
N THR A 297 -7.32 4.74 -2.03
CA THR A 297 -8.09 3.51 -2.19
C THR A 297 -8.23 3.16 -3.66
N LEU A 298 -7.96 1.90 -4.01
CA LEU A 298 -8.25 1.32 -5.33
C LEU A 298 -9.41 0.35 -5.23
N VAL A 299 -10.23 0.28 -6.28
CA VAL A 299 -11.26 -0.73 -6.48
C VAL A 299 -10.88 -1.56 -7.70
N PHE A 300 -10.81 -2.87 -7.53
CA PHE A 300 -10.58 -3.82 -8.60
C PHE A 300 -11.85 -4.62 -8.87
N GLY A 301 -12.05 -5.01 -10.13
CA GLY A 301 -13.13 -5.87 -10.58
C GLY A 301 -12.59 -7.10 -11.30
N ARG A 302 -13.30 -8.22 -11.16
CA ARG A 302 -13.02 -9.42 -11.94
C ARG A 302 -13.47 -9.23 -13.39
N VAL A 303 -12.64 -9.69 -14.34
CA VAL A 303 -12.90 -9.70 -15.79
C VAL A 303 -13.49 -11.02 -16.23
#